data_AF-A0A430L494-F1
#
_entry.id   AF-A0A430L494-F1
#
_cell.length_a   1.000
_cell.length_b   1.000
_cell.length_c   1.000
_cell.angle_alpha   90.00
_cell.angle_beta   90.00
_cell.angle_gamma   90.00
#
_symmetry.space_group_name_H-M   'P 1'
#
loop_
_entity.id
_entity.type
_entity.pdbx_description
1 polymer ?
#
loop_
_entity_poly.entity_id
_entity_poly.type
_entity_poly.pdbx_seq_one_letter_code
_entity_poly.pdbx_strand_id
1 'polypeptide(L)'
;MADVGHSNPRWVTSTLDRNKRSIRITEDDWEKYKSILCTLYKSYTLNIVMEFMRKRFNFHASKRQYGYRLDKWGVKKYNAGEKKNSMGGLEQMEFDNVRPFNTSLRLSLHSNITPTSAIADEMDHDDPRHRISYSWGPGDSEAIKKLAADFCAAMSDDENAFPLYSDIYNFLSQSNQPHSATQMFIAISCARVADTPENARQAHRLLSSLLNQRQLYDDEPHFVMSMLKAYLEDREQTDNTTVKHLTCATIETFLEANGSLRHLPHNYSSIDMVAYYFLFHGLDQYEHALSEEEIPPNFSTEHLLNDFIRRQPFVDMVRQNPVSQPLRLCVAWCSEQLHNNHPVALQDSLAQSNLKMRHWWDNIRIFCTLWGVLLNLVRAGYAPEWYNQCESAYGISASELLVTVSWMIGAETTPRDYAVSGEDLLRNAAERAQSLSGLKESELLLKFLDKFEWMNELVDLGDDEKSFETFVQSQLRQFLSETLRISLPYPAQSQESAATEPNRFDTFEFNNDFGFVSVNGVDVSVNDVDYSAMASPSAFFGPGSGR
;
A
#
# COMPACT_ATOMS: atom_id res chain seq x y z
N MET A 1 -5.93 68.89 -43.09
CA MET A 1 -6.74 67.67 -42.86
C MET A 1 -5.80 66.50 -42.62
N ALA A 2 -6.32 65.35 -42.19
CA ALA A 2 -5.63 64.08 -41.90
C ALA A 2 -4.66 63.63 -43.04
N ASP A 3 -3.53 62.96 -42.79
CA ASP A 3 -3.31 61.53 -42.38
C ASP A 3 -3.82 60.53 -43.44
N VAL A 4 -3.20 59.38 -43.77
CA VAL A 4 -2.41 58.34 -43.03
C VAL A 4 -1.20 57.93 -43.91
N GLY A 5 -0.08 57.28 -43.52
CA GLY A 5 0.47 56.67 -42.29
C GLY A 5 1.62 55.69 -42.67
N HIS A 6 2.30 54.95 -41.76
CA HIS A 6 3.52 54.17 -42.12
C HIS A 6 3.87 52.90 -41.27
N SER A 7 4.50 51.94 -41.97
CA SER A 7 5.58 51.01 -41.53
C SER A 7 5.32 49.81 -40.58
N ASN A 8 5.67 48.62 -41.14
CA ASN A 8 6.12 47.35 -40.56
C ASN A 8 6.40 47.24 -39.04
N PRO A 9 5.99 46.12 -38.38
CA PRO A 9 6.33 45.84 -36.99
C PRO A 9 7.80 45.43 -36.80
N ARG A 10 8.40 45.88 -35.69
CA ARG A 10 9.66 45.32 -35.15
C ARG A 10 9.37 44.26 -34.10
N TRP A 11 10.28 43.30 -33.96
CA TRP A 11 10.31 42.36 -32.84
C TRP A 11 10.38 43.11 -31.50
N VAL A 12 9.41 42.87 -30.63
CA VAL A 12 9.41 43.35 -29.24
C VAL A 12 9.74 42.17 -28.33
N THR A 13 10.91 42.21 -27.70
CA THR A 13 11.25 41.29 -26.61
C THR A 13 10.38 41.59 -25.41
N SER A 14 9.39 40.75 -25.14
CA SER A 14 8.53 40.88 -23.95
C SER A 14 9.37 40.68 -22.68
N THR A 15 9.48 41.72 -21.87
CA THR A 15 10.19 41.68 -20.58
C THR A 15 9.40 40.83 -19.59
N LEU A 16 10.03 39.85 -18.92
CA LEU A 16 9.38 39.09 -17.85
C LEU A 16 8.84 40.04 -16.76
N ASP A 17 7.53 40.00 -16.54
CA ASP A 17 6.85 40.80 -15.52
C ASP A 17 7.20 40.28 -14.12
N ARG A 18 8.20 40.93 -13.50
CA ARG A 18 8.88 40.45 -12.30
C ARG A 18 8.26 40.95 -10.99
N ASN A 19 7.01 41.45 -11.01
CA ASN A 19 6.43 42.21 -9.89
C ASN A 19 4.98 41.83 -9.48
N LYS A 20 4.59 40.55 -9.59
CA LYS A 20 3.48 40.04 -8.75
C LYS A 20 3.88 40.15 -7.27
N ARG A 21 3.29 41.12 -6.57
CA ARG A 21 3.46 41.30 -5.12
C ARG A 21 2.98 40.03 -4.40
N SER A 22 3.75 39.52 -3.45
CA SER A 22 3.39 38.35 -2.64
C SER A 22 2.06 38.59 -1.91
N ILE A 23 1.15 37.60 -1.98
CA ILE A 23 -0.14 37.64 -1.28
C ILE A 23 0.11 37.83 0.22
N ARG A 24 -0.68 38.72 0.84
CA ARG A 24 -0.55 39.07 2.26
C ARG A 24 -1.39 38.14 3.12
N ILE A 25 -0.88 36.92 3.29
CA ILE A 25 -1.37 35.90 4.23
C ILE A 25 -1.58 36.54 5.63
N THR A 26 -2.74 36.31 6.23
CA THR A 26 -3.18 36.89 7.51
C THR A 26 -2.43 36.30 8.71
N GLU A 27 -2.48 36.92 9.89
CA GLU A 27 -1.87 36.33 11.09
C GLU A 27 -2.50 34.97 11.42
N ASP A 28 -3.80 34.86 11.23
CA ASP A 28 -4.61 33.69 11.55
C ASP A 28 -4.30 32.52 10.62
N ASP A 29 -4.10 32.76 9.31
CA ASP A 29 -3.60 31.75 8.36
C ASP A 29 -2.23 31.17 8.78
N TRP A 30 -1.35 31.99 9.36
CA TRP A 30 -0.03 31.53 9.80
C TRP A 30 -0.12 30.73 11.10
N GLU A 31 -0.96 31.14 12.05
CA GLU A 31 -1.18 30.37 13.28
C GLU A 31 -1.96 29.07 12.99
N LYS A 32 -2.89 29.05 12.01
CA LYS A 32 -3.61 27.84 11.52
C LYS A 32 -2.65 26.72 11.12
N TYR A 33 -1.56 27.04 10.42
CA TYR A 33 -0.55 26.05 9.99
C TYR A 33 0.72 26.02 10.86
N LYS A 34 0.71 26.63 12.04
CA LYS A 34 1.92 26.79 12.86
C LYS A 34 2.54 25.46 13.31
N SER A 35 1.74 24.51 13.78
CA SER A 35 2.24 23.21 14.26
C SER A 35 2.97 22.46 13.15
N ILE A 36 2.27 22.20 12.04
CA ILE A 36 2.80 21.52 10.86
C ILE A 36 4.04 22.25 10.28
N LEU A 37 4.03 23.59 10.22
CA LEU A 37 5.20 24.38 9.80
C LEU A 37 6.40 24.22 10.74
N CYS A 38 6.18 24.23 12.06
CA CYS A 38 7.23 24.07 13.05
C CYS A 38 7.80 22.64 13.04
N THR A 39 6.97 21.63 12.83
CA THR A 39 7.39 20.22 12.77
C THR A 39 8.12 19.92 11.46
N LEU A 40 7.58 20.32 10.30
CA LEU A 40 8.27 20.18 9.01
C LEU A 40 9.62 20.93 8.95
N TYR A 41 9.74 22.11 9.56
CA TYR A 41 11.00 22.87 9.54
C TYR A 41 12.10 22.34 10.47
N LYS A 42 11.76 21.48 11.45
CA LYS A 42 12.76 20.69 12.17
C LYS A 42 13.34 19.59 11.28
N SER A 43 12.49 18.97 10.45
CA SER A 43 12.78 17.75 9.70
C SER A 43 13.30 17.97 8.27
N TYR A 44 13.01 19.13 7.65
CA TYR A 44 13.27 19.41 6.24
C TYR A 44 13.84 20.82 5.99
N THR A 45 14.48 21.02 4.85
CA THR A 45 14.96 22.36 4.45
C THR A 45 13.80 23.31 4.13
N LEU A 46 13.98 24.61 4.34
CA LEU A 46 12.92 25.61 4.09
C LEU A 46 12.37 25.57 2.65
N ASN A 47 13.18 25.22 1.64
CA ASN A 47 12.67 25.08 0.27
C ASN A 47 11.64 23.94 0.16
N ILE A 48 11.90 22.80 0.82
CA ILE A 48 11.01 21.64 0.86
C ILE A 48 9.73 21.99 1.63
N VAL A 49 9.85 22.63 2.81
CA VAL A 49 8.66 23.06 3.58
C VAL A 49 7.80 24.04 2.78
N MET A 50 8.40 25.02 2.11
CA MET A 50 7.68 25.95 1.25
C MET A 50 6.94 25.25 0.11
N GLU A 51 7.61 24.31 -0.57
CA GLU A 51 7.05 23.58 -1.70
C GLU A 51 5.93 22.62 -1.26
N PHE A 52 6.12 21.89 -0.16
CA PHE A 52 5.10 21.03 0.45
C PHE A 52 3.84 21.83 0.85
N MET A 53 4.00 22.96 1.54
CA MET A 53 2.87 23.80 1.97
C MET A 53 2.15 24.46 0.79
N ARG A 54 2.89 24.93 -0.22
CA ARG A 54 2.34 25.42 -1.50
C ARG A 54 1.50 24.34 -2.19
N LYS A 55 1.93 23.08 -2.09
CA LYS A 55 1.35 21.91 -2.73
C LYS A 55 0.13 21.34 -2.00
N ARG A 56 0.25 20.94 -0.73
CA ARG A 56 -0.80 20.25 0.05
C ARG A 56 -1.91 21.19 0.55
N PHE A 57 -1.57 22.44 0.89
CA PHE A 57 -2.48 23.41 1.51
C PHE A 57 -2.68 24.69 0.68
N ASN A 58 -2.26 24.69 -0.59
CA ASN A 58 -2.30 25.85 -1.48
C ASN A 58 -1.60 27.12 -0.90
N PHE A 59 -0.69 26.95 0.07
CA PHE A 59 -0.21 28.04 0.93
C PHE A 59 0.98 28.79 0.32
N HIS A 60 0.66 29.86 -0.43
CA HIS A 60 1.61 30.61 -1.26
C HIS A 60 2.29 31.79 -0.55
N ALA A 61 3.35 31.52 0.22
CA ALA A 61 4.18 32.56 0.86
C ALA A 61 5.63 32.61 0.36
N SER A 62 6.27 33.78 0.46
CA SER A 62 7.68 33.95 0.09
C SER A 62 8.64 33.46 1.18
N LYS A 63 9.84 33.03 0.78
CA LYS A 63 10.92 32.56 1.66
C LYS A 63 11.27 33.53 2.80
N ARG A 64 11.08 34.85 2.57
CA ARG A 64 11.29 35.90 3.59
C ARG A 64 10.16 35.96 4.62
N GLN A 65 8.91 35.71 4.21
CA GLN A 65 7.77 35.63 5.15
C GLN A 65 7.92 34.39 6.05
N TYR A 66 8.23 33.22 5.48
CA TYR A 66 8.54 32.01 6.25
C TYR A 66 9.69 32.23 7.25
N GLY A 67 10.82 32.77 6.78
CA GLY A 67 11.99 33.02 7.65
C GLY A 67 11.64 33.90 8.85
N TYR A 68 10.89 34.99 8.62
CA TYR A 68 10.39 35.86 9.70
C TYR A 68 9.42 35.15 10.67
N ARG A 69 8.56 34.27 10.15
CA ARG A 69 7.58 33.52 10.96
C ARG A 69 8.23 32.48 11.86
N LEU A 70 9.13 31.68 11.30
CA LEU A 70 9.86 30.63 12.02
C LEU A 70 10.79 31.25 13.10
N ASP A 71 11.40 32.41 12.80
CA ASP A 71 12.18 33.21 13.76
C ASP A 71 11.28 33.80 14.87
N LYS A 72 10.13 34.40 14.53
CA LYS A 72 9.11 34.88 15.51
C LYS A 72 8.62 33.75 16.44
N TRP A 73 8.50 32.53 15.92
CA TRP A 73 8.10 31.35 16.69
C TRP A 73 9.28 30.65 17.41
N GLY A 74 10.51 31.16 17.30
CA GLY A 74 11.70 30.61 17.96
C GLY A 74 12.17 29.25 17.42
N VAL A 75 11.71 28.83 16.24
CA VAL A 75 12.03 27.52 15.68
C VAL A 75 13.45 27.53 15.14
N LYS A 76 14.36 26.89 15.87
CA LYS A 76 15.77 26.78 15.46
C LYS A 76 15.88 26.00 14.15
N LYS A 77 16.65 26.57 13.22
CA LYS A 77 17.00 25.95 11.93
C LYS A 77 17.61 24.56 12.12
N TYR A 78 17.38 23.66 11.15
CA TYR A 78 18.15 22.42 10.98
C TYR A 78 19.66 22.61 11.24
N ASN A 79 20.26 21.61 11.91
CA ASN A 79 21.68 21.51 12.28
C ASN A 79 22.20 22.63 13.20
N ALA A 80 21.35 23.37 13.93
CA ALA A 80 21.79 24.38 14.89
C ALA A 80 22.60 23.84 16.11
N GLY A 81 22.68 22.51 16.28
CA GLY A 81 23.48 21.85 17.32
C GLY A 81 24.90 21.46 16.90
N GLU A 82 25.13 21.13 15.62
CA GLU A 82 26.44 20.72 15.13
C GLU A 82 27.33 21.95 14.87
N LYS A 83 28.40 22.07 15.67
CA LYS A 83 29.35 23.18 15.53
C LYS A 83 30.16 23.01 14.24
N LYS A 84 30.04 24.01 13.36
CA LYS A 84 30.89 24.31 12.19
C LYS A 84 32.28 23.62 12.26
N ASN A 85 32.51 22.67 11.37
CA ASN A 85 33.84 22.37 10.86
C ASN A 85 33.75 21.90 9.41
N SER A 86 34.71 22.33 8.59
CA SER A 86 34.76 22.22 7.12
C SER A 86 33.66 22.99 6.34
N MET A 87 34.06 23.51 5.17
CA MET A 87 33.20 24.12 4.16
C MET A 87 33.37 23.38 2.84
N GLY A 88 32.35 23.46 1.98
CA GLY A 88 32.59 23.59 0.54
C GLY A 88 31.99 22.51 -0.34
N GLY A 89 30.90 22.87 -1.04
CA GLY A 89 30.53 22.29 -2.32
C GLY A 89 29.58 21.09 -2.30
N LEU A 90 28.27 21.36 -2.33
CA LEU A 90 27.33 20.67 -3.25
C LEU A 90 26.01 21.45 -3.36
N GLU A 91 26.02 22.57 -4.11
CA GLU A 91 24.80 23.23 -4.60
C GLU A 91 24.74 23.10 -6.13
N GLN A 92 24.09 22.05 -6.64
CA GLN A 92 23.44 21.98 -7.97
C GLN A 92 22.99 20.54 -8.30
N MET A 93 21.68 20.30 -8.31
CA MET A 93 21.01 19.36 -9.21
C MET A 93 19.63 19.92 -9.51
N GLU A 94 19.18 19.76 -10.76
CA GLU A 94 18.14 20.59 -11.35
C GLU A 94 16.73 19.98 -11.21
N PHE A 95 15.76 20.84 -10.91
CA PHE A 95 14.33 20.51 -11.02
C PHE A 95 13.85 20.95 -12.40
N ASP A 96 13.75 20.02 -13.35
CA ASP A 96 12.96 20.22 -14.57
C ASP A 96 12.54 18.87 -15.19
N ASN A 97 11.29 18.48 -14.93
CA ASN A 97 10.28 17.98 -15.90
C ASN A 97 9.02 17.48 -15.15
N VAL A 98 7.88 17.39 -15.84
CA VAL A 98 6.54 17.46 -15.21
C VAL A 98 5.69 16.21 -15.44
N ARG A 99 5.11 15.67 -14.36
CA ARG A 99 3.73 15.13 -14.30
C ARG A 99 3.12 15.41 -12.91
N PRO A 100 1.77 15.33 -12.75
CA PRO A 100 1.12 15.61 -11.48
C PRO A 100 1.46 14.57 -10.40
N PHE A 101 1.06 14.85 -9.17
CA PHE A 101 1.50 14.12 -7.99
C PHE A 101 0.95 12.69 -7.98
N ASN A 102 1.82 11.72 -7.71
CA ASN A 102 1.74 10.97 -6.46
C ASN A 102 3.16 10.59 -5.99
N THR A 103 3.29 10.29 -4.69
CA THR A 103 4.41 9.65 -3.94
C THR A 103 5.87 10.14 -4.10
N SER A 104 6.19 10.99 -5.08
CA SER A 104 7.56 11.36 -5.50
C SER A 104 8.34 12.32 -4.57
N LEU A 105 8.01 12.36 -3.28
CA LEU A 105 8.80 13.03 -2.22
C LEU A 105 9.30 12.07 -1.12
N ARG A 106 8.82 10.82 -1.12
CA ARG A 106 9.28 9.77 -0.18
C ARG A 106 10.80 9.54 -0.36
N LEU A 107 11.52 9.51 0.75
CA LEU A 107 12.94 9.11 0.88
C LEU A 107 13.99 9.76 -0.06
N SER A 108 14.23 11.07 0.09
CA SER A 108 15.51 11.69 -0.31
C SER A 108 16.67 11.29 0.64
N LEU A 109 17.14 10.04 0.55
CA LEU A 109 18.36 9.57 1.24
C LEU A 109 19.62 10.14 0.56
N HIS A 110 19.89 11.42 0.79
CA HIS A 110 21.19 12.01 0.46
C HIS A 110 22.23 11.71 1.56
N SER A 111 23.43 11.35 1.11
CA SER A 111 24.58 11.06 1.95
C SER A 111 25.01 12.25 2.82
N ASN A 112 25.66 11.93 3.94
CA ASN A 112 26.19 12.83 4.98
C ASN A 112 25.19 13.21 6.09
N ILE A 113 24.87 12.22 6.94
CA ILE A 113 24.44 12.45 8.33
C ILE A 113 25.54 11.87 9.23
N THR A 114 26.08 12.69 10.14
CA THR A 114 27.06 12.27 11.14
C THR A 114 26.42 11.24 12.08
N PRO A 115 27.08 10.13 12.47
CA PRO A 115 26.50 9.18 13.42
C PRO A 115 26.29 9.86 14.77
N THR A 116 25.02 10.06 15.16
CA THR A 116 24.64 10.56 16.48
C THR A 116 25.01 9.51 17.53
N SER A 117 26.17 9.67 18.17
CA SER A 117 26.76 8.70 19.11
C SER A 117 26.05 8.67 20.48
N ALA A 118 24.72 8.60 20.48
CA ALA A 118 23.85 8.58 21.65
C ALA A 118 22.76 7.48 21.57
N ILE A 119 22.68 6.74 20.46
CA ILE A 119 21.87 5.53 20.30
C ILE A 119 22.81 4.44 19.74
N ALA A 120 23.69 3.93 20.61
CA ALA A 120 24.79 3.03 20.23
C ALA A 120 24.94 1.83 21.19
N ASP A 121 23.93 1.58 22.03
CA ASP A 121 23.92 0.55 23.09
C ASP A 121 22.72 -0.43 22.97
N GLU A 122 21.87 -0.26 21.94
CA GLU A 122 20.72 -1.13 21.64
C GLU A 122 20.78 -1.64 20.19
N MET A 123 21.92 -2.22 19.80
CA MET A 123 22.02 -3.03 18.59
C MET A 123 21.45 -4.43 18.84
N ASP A 124 20.12 -4.52 18.98
CA ASP A 124 19.38 -5.76 19.23
C ASP A 124 19.27 -6.63 17.96
N HIS A 125 20.42 -7.05 17.44
CA HIS A 125 20.50 -8.00 16.32
C HIS A 125 20.20 -9.42 16.82
N ASP A 126 19.12 -10.00 16.27
CA ASP A 126 18.60 -11.34 16.55
C ASP A 126 17.98 -11.56 17.95
N ASP A 127 17.12 -10.64 18.42
CA ASP A 127 16.13 -10.99 19.46
C ASP A 127 15.21 -12.14 18.97
N PRO A 128 15.25 -13.34 19.60
CA PRO A 128 14.47 -14.49 19.16
C PRO A 128 12.95 -14.28 19.19
N ARG A 129 12.45 -13.29 19.94
CA ARG A 129 11.01 -13.00 20.09
C ARG A 129 10.33 -12.58 18.78
N HIS A 130 11.07 -12.08 17.80
CA HIS A 130 10.53 -11.59 16.52
C HIS A 130 10.53 -12.64 15.40
N ARG A 131 11.08 -13.85 15.64
CA ARG A 131 11.22 -14.87 14.60
C ARG A 131 9.97 -15.72 14.46
N ILE A 132 9.17 -15.45 13.42
CA ILE A 132 8.09 -16.36 13.00
C ILE A 132 8.73 -17.70 12.60
N SER A 133 8.16 -18.77 13.14
CA SER A 133 8.63 -20.14 12.90
C SER A 133 7.48 -21.13 13.08
N TYR A 134 7.52 -22.20 12.27
CA TYR A 134 6.48 -23.21 12.21
C TYR A 134 6.99 -24.54 12.76
N SER A 135 6.13 -25.27 13.47
CA SER A 135 6.42 -26.60 14.01
C SER A 135 6.20 -27.74 12.99
N TRP A 136 5.64 -27.41 11.82
CA TRP A 136 5.39 -28.32 10.70
C TRP A 136 6.46 -28.21 9.59
N GLY A 137 6.70 -29.32 8.90
CA GLY A 137 7.63 -29.42 7.77
C GLY A 137 6.96 -29.34 6.39
N PRO A 138 7.75 -29.33 5.30
CA PRO A 138 7.22 -29.35 3.94
C PRO A 138 6.41 -30.62 3.65
N GLY A 139 5.10 -30.46 3.46
CA GLY A 139 4.18 -31.56 3.13
C GLY A 139 3.18 -31.92 4.23
N ASP A 140 3.33 -31.39 5.45
CA ASP A 140 2.33 -31.53 6.51
C ASP A 140 1.01 -30.83 6.15
N SER A 141 -0.11 -31.25 6.76
CA SER A 141 -1.43 -30.71 6.43
C SER A 141 -1.53 -29.21 6.72
N GLU A 142 -0.94 -28.79 7.83
CA GLU A 142 -0.89 -27.41 8.31
C GLU A 142 -0.04 -26.52 7.39
N ALA A 143 1.06 -27.06 6.84
CA ALA A 143 1.87 -26.38 5.82
C ALA A 143 1.07 -26.15 4.54
N ILE A 144 0.28 -27.14 4.11
CA ILE A 144 -0.58 -27.05 2.92
C ILE A 144 -1.74 -26.09 3.17
N LYS A 145 -2.37 -26.11 4.35
CA LYS A 145 -3.40 -25.14 4.75
C LYS A 145 -2.85 -23.71 4.77
N LYS A 146 -1.64 -23.50 5.30
CA LYS A 146 -0.98 -22.18 5.34
C LYS A 146 -0.73 -21.65 3.93
N LEU A 147 -0.15 -22.47 3.05
CA LEU A 147 0.04 -22.12 1.63
C LEU A 147 -1.28 -21.80 0.91
N ALA A 148 -2.37 -22.50 1.23
CA ALA A 148 -3.70 -22.19 0.70
C ALA A 148 -4.25 -20.86 1.24
N ALA A 149 -4.17 -20.62 2.55
CA ALA A 149 -4.59 -19.38 3.19
C ALA A 149 -3.82 -18.17 2.66
N ASP A 150 -2.50 -18.31 2.51
CA ASP A 150 -1.61 -17.29 1.95
C ASP A 150 -1.95 -16.95 0.50
N PHE A 151 -2.30 -17.95 -0.32
CA PHE A 151 -2.71 -17.72 -1.71
C PHE A 151 -4.08 -17.06 -1.77
N CYS A 152 -5.08 -17.56 -1.05
CA CYS A 152 -6.41 -16.97 -1.01
C CYS A 152 -6.36 -15.51 -0.53
N ALA A 153 -5.64 -15.24 0.56
CA ALA A 153 -5.44 -13.89 1.09
C ALA A 153 -4.65 -12.96 0.16
N ALA A 154 -3.77 -13.51 -0.69
CA ALA A 154 -3.06 -12.73 -1.71
C ALA A 154 -3.90 -12.47 -2.98
N MET A 155 -5.09 -13.05 -3.06
CA MET A 155 -5.98 -13.03 -4.22
C MET A 155 -7.40 -12.58 -3.87
N SER A 156 -7.60 -11.84 -2.76
CA SER A 156 -8.93 -11.37 -2.29
C SER A 156 -9.95 -12.47 -1.95
N ASP A 157 -9.55 -13.73 -1.83
CA ASP A 157 -10.44 -14.87 -1.57
C ASP A 157 -10.70 -15.06 -0.07
N ASP A 158 -11.20 -14.00 0.59
CA ASP A 158 -11.45 -13.93 2.03
C ASP A 158 -12.35 -15.08 2.53
N GLU A 159 -13.41 -15.44 1.75
CA GLU A 159 -14.30 -16.59 2.01
C GLU A 159 -13.49 -17.86 2.35
N ASN A 160 -12.39 -18.13 1.63
CA ASN A 160 -11.51 -19.28 1.87
C ASN A 160 -10.36 -18.98 2.83
N ALA A 161 -9.77 -17.79 2.78
CA ALA A 161 -8.62 -17.44 3.61
C ALA A 161 -8.95 -17.45 5.11
N PHE A 162 -10.11 -16.89 5.49
CA PHE A 162 -10.54 -16.78 6.88
C PHE A 162 -10.64 -18.14 7.61
N PRO A 163 -11.44 -19.13 7.14
CA PRO A 163 -11.52 -20.42 7.81
C PRO A 163 -10.18 -21.17 7.84
N LEU A 164 -9.33 -21.03 6.81
CA LEU A 164 -8.01 -21.67 6.78
C LEU A 164 -7.06 -21.08 7.84
N TYR A 165 -6.98 -19.75 7.99
CA TYR A 165 -6.20 -19.14 9.07
C TYR A 165 -6.78 -19.45 10.46
N SER A 166 -8.11 -19.47 10.60
CA SER A 166 -8.78 -19.83 11.86
C SER A 166 -8.44 -21.27 12.29
N ASP A 167 -8.47 -22.23 11.36
CA ASP A 167 -8.01 -23.62 11.58
C ASP A 167 -6.56 -23.68 12.07
N ILE A 168 -5.65 -22.94 11.42
CA ILE A 168 -4.23 -22.89 11.77
C ILE A 168 -4.02 -22.24 13.14
N TYR A 169 -4.73 -21.16 13.45
CA TYR A 169 -4.70 -20.51 14.76
C TYR A 169 -5.19 -21.45 15.86
N ASN A 170 -6.27 -22.20 15.62
CA ASN A 170 -6.81 -23.18 16.57
C ASN A 170 -5.82 -24.33 16.81
N PHE A 171 -5.13 -24.82 15.78
CA PHE A 171 -4.04 -25.79 15.91
C PHE A 171 -2.88 -25.23 16.76
N LEU A 172 -2.38 -24.04 16.42
CA LEU A 172 -1.29 -23.38 17.15
C LEU A 172 -1.66 -23.07 18.61
N SER A 173 -2.94 -22.80 18.90
CA SER A 173 -3.45 -22.54 20.25
C SER A 173 -3.60 -23.79 21.11
N GLN A 174 -3.63 -24.98 20.50
CA GLN A 174 -3.66 -26.28 21.17
C GLN A 174 -2.25 -26.88 21.37
N SER A 175 -1.23 -26.25 20.78
CA SER A 175 0.18 -26.63 20.96
C SER A 175 0.67 -26.31 22.37
N ASN A 176 1.45 -27.21 22.96
CA ASN A 176 2.17 -26.97 24.22
C ASN A 176 3.47 -26.15 24.04
N GLN A 177 3.78 -25.70 22.81
CA GLN A 177 4.98 -24.91 22.53
C GLN A 177 4.66 -23.40 22.48
N PRO A 178 5.57 -22.53 22.95
CA PRO A 178 5.39 -21.08 22.91
C PRO A 178 5.55 -20.55 21.47
N HIS A 179 4.45 -20.49 20.73
CA HIS A 179 4.40 -19.98 19.35
C HIS A 179 3.98 -18.50 19.25
N SER A 180 4.26 -17.66 20.25
CA SER A 180 3.63 -16.34 20.40
C SER A 180 3.74 -15.42 19.18
N ALA A 181 4.90 -15.33 18.53
CA ALA A 181 5.08 -14.56 17.30
C ALA A 181 4.24 -15.13 16.14
N THR A 182 4.32 -16.45 15.92
CA THR A 182 3.58 -17.15 14.85
C THR A 182 2.06 -17.11 15.09
N GLN A 183 1.59 -17.28 16.32
CA GLN A 183 0.18 -17.14 16.72
C GLN A 183 -0.31 -15.71 16.46
N MET A 184 0.48 -14.69 16.80
CA MET A 184 0.13 -13.28 16.57
C MET A 184 0.09 -12.95 15.07
N PHE A 185 1.03 -13.46 14.27
CA PHE A 185 1.03 -13.31 12.82
C PHE A 185 -0.21 -13.95 12.18
N ILE A 186 -0.52 -15.21 12.52
CA ILE A 186 -1.72 -15.88 12.00
C ILE A 186 -3.01 -15.19 12.49
N ALA A 187 -3.03 -14.67 13.73
CA ALA A 187 -4.15 -13.89 14.25
C ALA A 187 -4.36 -12.57 13.50
N ILE A 188 -3.28 -11.86 13.16
CA ILE A 188 -3.29 -10.67 12.32
C ILE A 188 -3.83 -11.05 10.93
N SER A 189 -3.25 -12.05 10.25
CA SER A 189 -3.72 -12.46 8.92
C SER A 189 -5.19 -12.90 8.92
N CYS A 190 -5.64 -13.66 9.93
CA CYS A 190 -7.04 -14.05 10.11
C CYS A 190 -7.97 -12.85 10.29
N ALA A 191 -7.51 -11.77 10.94
CA ALA A 191 -8.29 -10.56 11.14
C ALA A 191 -8.35 -9.65 9.90
N ARG A 192 -7.31 -9.68 9.04
CA ARG A 192 -7.28 -8.91 7.79
C ARG A 192 -8.34 -9.41 6.79
N VAL A 193 -8.44 -10.74 6.63
CA VAL A 193 -9.36 -11.42 5.71
C VAL A 193 -10.76 -11.67 6.30
N ALA A 194 -11.14 -10.95 7.36
CA ALA A 194 -12.41 -11.15 8.06
C ALA A 194 -13.54 -10.37 7.36
N ASP A 195 -13.91 -10.79 6.14
CA ASP A 195 -14.92 -10.15 5.26
C ASP A 195 -16.31 -9.98 5.88
N THR A 196 -16.92 -11.07 6.38
CA THR A 196 -18.31 -11.06 6.82
C THR A 196 -18.46 -10.59 8.28
N PRO A 197 -19.64 -10.06 8.66
CA PRO A 197 -19.91 -9.69 10.05
C PRO A 197 -19.85 -10.84 11.08
N GLU A 198 -19.81 -12.11 10.66
CA GLU A 198 -19.53 -13.23 11.56
C GLU A 198 -18.02 -13.50 11.67
N ASN A 199 -17.30 -13.47 10.55
CA ASN A 199 -15.84 -13.59 10.53
C ASN A 199 -15.19 -12.46 11.35
N ALA A 200 -15.68 -11.22 11.20
CA ALA A 200 -15.23 -10.07 11.98
C ALA A 200 -15.45 -10.25 13.49
N ARG A 201 -16.66 -10.65 13.90
CA ARG A 201 -17.00 -10.96 15.30
C ARG A 201 -16.19 -12.12 15.87
N GLN A 202 -15.64 -13.02 15.05
CA GLN A 202 -14.75 -14.09 15.50
C GLN A 202 -13.29 -13.60 15.63
N ALA A 203 -12.78 -12.88 14.64
CA ALA A 203 -11.46 -12.24 14.70
C ALA A 203 -11.32 -11.27 15.88
N HIS A 204 -12.35 -10.48 16.17
CA HIS A 204 -12.32 -9.50 17.26
C HIS A 204 -12.23 -10.17 18.64
N ARG A 205 -12.93 -11.30 18.86
CA ARG A 205 -12.78 -12.13 20.07
C ARG A 205 -11.36 -12.71 20.18
N LEU A 206 -10.80 -13.16 19.06
CA LEU A 206 -9.46 -13.75 18.97
C LEU A 206 -8.38 -12.72 19.34
N LEU A 207 -8.37 -11.56 18.69
CA LEU A 207 -7.44 -10.46 18.99
C LEU A 207 -7.59 -9.95 20.44
N SER A 208 -8.82 -9.84 20.94
CA SER A 208 -9.06 -9.43 22.33
C SER A 208 -8.53 -10.45 23.35
N SER A 209 -8.61 -11.75 23.04
CA SER A 209 -8.01 -12.80 23.88
C SER A 209 -6.49 -12.67 23.95
N LEU A 210 -5.83 -12.44 22.81
CA LEU A 210 -4.38 -12.24 22.74
C LEU A 210 -3.92 -10.96 23.45
N LEU A 211 -4.65 -9.85 23.30
CA LEU A 211 -4.36 -8.60 24.01
C LEU A 211 -4.44 -8.80 25.53
N ASN A 212 -5.51 -9.44 26.03
CA ASN A 212 -5.68 -9.73 27.46
C ASN A 212 -4.56 -10.64 28.02
N GLN A 213 -3.97 -11.50 27.19
CA GLN A 213 -2.82 -12.33 27.59
C GLN A 213 -1.51 -11.53 27.61
N ARG A 214 -1.34 -10.55 26.71
CA ARG A 214 -0.13 -9.70 26.61
C ARG A 214 -0.09 -8.57 27.65
N GLN A 215 -1.24 -7.98 27.97
CA GLN A 215 -1.40 -6.88 28.94
C GLN A 215 -1.06 -7.24 30.41
N LEU A 216 -0.62 -8.47 30.69
CA LEU A 216 -0.03 -8.80 32.00
C LEU A 216 1.37 -8.20 32.22
N TYR A 217 2.04 -7.72 31.17
CA TYR A 217 3.47 -7.36 31.19
C TYR A 217 3.85 -6.07 30.46
N ASP A 218 2.90 -5.40 29.80
CA ASP A 218 3.18 -4.29 28.87
C ASP A 218 2.10 -3.21 29.02
N ASP A 219 2.52 -1.97 29.29
CA ASP A 219 1.64 -0.81 29.53
C ASP A 219 1.27 -0.05 28.24
N GLU A 220 1.98 -0.27 27.12
CA GLU A 220 1.73 0.45 25.86
C GLU A 220 0.76 -0.29 24.92
N PRO A 221 -0.15 0.43 24.22
CA PRO A 221 -1.12 -0.19 23.31
C PRO A 221 -0.45 -0.64 22.00
N HIS A 222 -0.68 -1.90 21.60
CA HIS A 222 -0.10 -2.46 20.38
C HIS A 222 -0.83 -1.95 19.11
N PHE A 223 -0.21 -1.00 18.41
CA PHE A 223 -0.76 -0.26 17.26
C PHE A 223 -1.56 -1.13 16.27
N VAL A 224 -0.96 -2.18 15.72
CA VAL A 224 -1.60 -3.03 14.70
C VAL A 224 -2.86 -3.70 15.25
N MET A 225 -2.85 -4.15 16.50
CA MET A 225 -4.03 -4.76 17.11
C MET A 225 -5.10 -3.73 17.47
N SER A 226 -4.73 -2.53 17.92
CA SER A 226 -5.69 -1.42 18.12
C SER A 226 -6.37 -1.01 16.82
N MET A 227 -5.60 -0.84 15.74
CA MET A 227 -6.14 -0.50 14.41
C MET A 227 -7.00 -1.64 13.84
N LEU A 228 -6.58 -2.90 13.97
CA LEU A 228 -7.40 -4.06 13.58
C LEU A 228 -8.71 -4.12 14.36
N LYS A 229 -8.74 -3.79 15.66
CA LYS A 229 -10.00 -3.73 16.41
C LYS A 229 -10.95 -2.67 15.87
N ALA A 230 -10.48 -1.44 15.65
CA ALA A 230 -11.28 -0.37 15.05
C ALA A 230 -11.78 -0.73 13.63
N TYR A 231 -10.96 -1.43 12.85
CA TYR A 231 -11.31 -1.93 11.51
C TYR A 231 -12.33 -3.09 11.54
N LEU A 232 -12.24 -3.99 12.51
CA LEU A 232 -13.19 -5.10 12.66
C LEU A 232 -14.55 -4.62 13.15
N GLU A 233 -14.60 -3.62 14.04
CA GLU A 233 -15.84 -3.03 14.54
C GLU A 233 -16.69 -2.36 13.43
N ASP A 234 -16.11 -2.07 12.27
CA ASP A 234 -16.81 -1.73 10.99
C ASP A 234 -17.50 -2.93 10.38
N ARG A 235 -16.74 -4.00 10.15
CA ARG A 235 -17.28 -5.23 9.56
C ARG A 235 -18.30 -5.90 10.50
N GLU A 236 -18.31 -5.59 11.80
CA GLU A 236 -19.39 -5.98 12.73
C GLU A 236 -20.70 -5.17 12.60
N GLN A 237 -20.67 -3.93 12.10
CA GLN A 237 -21.76 -2.95 12.25
C GLN A 237 -22.15 -2.25 10.93
N THR A 238 -23.45 -2.07 10.68
CA THR A 238 -23.97 -1.44 9.44
C THR A 238 -23.83 0.09 9.36
N ASP A 239 -23.02 0.73 10.22
CA ASP A 239 -22.85 2.18 10.28
C ASP A 239 -21.36 2.61 10.22
N ASN A 240 -20.95 2.95 9.00
CA ASN A 240 -19.62 3.46 8.66
C ASN A 240 -19.22 4.74 9.43
N THR A 241 -20.17 5.53 9.93
CA THR A 241 -19.85 6.80 10.62
C THR A 241 -19.21 6.56 11.98
N THR A 242 -19.72 5.60 12.74
CA THR A 242 -19.17 5.16 14.04
C THR A 242 -17.70 4.70 13.90
N VAL A 243 -17.35 4.14 12.76
CA VAL A 243 -16.03 3.54 12.46
C VAL A 243 -14.98 4.58 12.11
N LYS A 244 -15.34 5.59 11.30
CA LYS A 244 -14.46 6.73 11.05
C LYS A 244 -14.02 7.34 12.39
N HIS A 245 -14.96 7.51 13.33
CA HIS A 245 -14.65 7.98 14.68
C HIS A 245 -13.73 7.02 15.47
N LEU A 246 -13.95 5.71 15.43
CA LEU A 246 -13.08 4.71 16.09
C LEU A 246 -11.64 4.70 15.51
N THR A 247 -11.51 4.79 14.19
CA THR A 247 -10.22 4.84 13.50
C THR A 247 -9.48 6.14 13.82
N CYS A 248 -10.16 7.28 13.74
CA CYS A 248 -9.61 8.59 14.11
C CYS A 248 -9.17 8.62 15.59
N ALA A 249 -10.03 8.19 16.52
CA ALA A 249 -9.72 8.14 17.94
C ALA A 249 -8.53 7.20 18.24
N THR A 250 -8.41 6.09 17.51
CA THR A 250 -7.25 5.19 17.63
C THR A 250 -5.97 5.91 17.18
N ILE A 251 -5.98 6.58 16.03
CA ILE A 251 -4.85 7.37 15.53
C ILE A 251 -4.45 8.48 16.52
N GLU A 252 -5.42 9.17 17.13
CA GLU A 252 -5.17 10.17 18.18
C GLU A 252 -4.41 9.60 19.39
N THR A 253 -4.63 8.33 19.77
CA THR A 253 -3.85 7.69 20.85
C THR A 253 -2.38 7.48 20.50
N PHE A 254 -2.00 7.46 19.22
CA PHE A 254 -0.62 7.31 18.75
C PHE A 254 0.03 8.62 18.29
N LEU A 255 -0.71 9.73 18.30
CA LEU A 255 -0.17 11.07 18.09
C LEU A 255 0.24 11.74 19.42
N GLU A 256 1.21 12.64 19.31
CA GLU A 256 1.53 13.64 20.34
C GLU A 256 0.82 14.97 20.06
N ALA A 257 0.62 15.80 21.09
CA ALA A 257 -0.03 17.11 20.99
C ALA A 257 0.71 18.13 20.08
N ASN A 258 1.89 17.79 19.58
CA ASN A 258 2.71 18.57 18.65
C ASN A 258 2.59 18.10 17.17
N GLY A 259 1.76 17.08 16.90
CA GLY A 259 1.57 16.48 15.58
C GLY A 259 2.67 15.53 15.12
N SER A 260 3.49 14.96 16.02
CA SER A 260 4.40 13.84 15.70
C SER A 260 3.87 12.49 16.18
N LEU A 261 4.34 11.42 15.53
CA LEU A 261 4.03 10.04 15.90
C LEU A 261 4.81 9.62 17.16
N ARG A 262 4.13 8.99 18.11
CA ARG A 262 4.76 8.32 19.27
C ARG A 262 5.70 7.20 18.82
N HIS A 263 6.43 6.58 19.74
CA HIS A 263 7.15 5.35 19.40
C HIS A 263 6.13 4.28 18.98
N LEU A 264 6.38 3.62 17.85
CA LEU A 264 5.68 2.40 17.45
C LEU A 264 6.72 1.28 17.46
N PRO A 265 6.58 0.24 18.30
CA PRO A 265 7.58 -0.81 18.41
C PRO A 265 7.67 -1.63 17.11
N HIS A 266 8.88 -2.03 16.73
CA HIS A 266 9.10 -2.87 15.56
C HIS A 266 8.82 -4.35 15.88
N ASN A 267 7.78 -4.93 15.28
CA ASN A 267 7.47 -6.37 15.48
C ASN A 267 8.33 -7.31 14.61
N TYR A 268 9.10 -6.75 13.66
CA TYR A 268 9.76 -7.48 12.58
C TYR A 268 11.16 -6.92 12.29
N SER A 269 12.04 -7.75 11.71
CA SER A 269 13.46 -7.42 11.51
C SER A 269 13.74 -6.40 10.41
N SER A 270 12.71 -5.93 9.69
CA SER A 270 12.85 -4.98 8.60
C SER A 270 11.84 -3.82 8.71
N ILE A 271 10.58 -4.03 8.36
CA ILE A 271 9.52 -3.00 8.37
C ILE A 271 8.16 -3.67 8.53
N ASP A 272 7.38 -3.25 9.52
CA ASP A 272 6.01 -3.74 9.70
C ASP A 272 5.09 -3.17 8.60
N MET A 273 4.84 -3.97 7.55
CA MET A 273 4.02 -3.56 6.40
C MET A 273 2.53 -3.43 6.75
N VAL A 274 2.06 -4.18 7.75
CA VAL A 274 0.68 -4.09 8.24
C VAL A 274 0.50 -2.81 9.06
N ALA A 275 1.47 -2.46 9.91
CA ALA A 275 1.51 -1.16 10.58
C ALA A 275 1.64 0.00 9.57
N TYR A 276 2.47 -0.15 8.52
CA TYR A 276 2.58 0.85 7.45
C TYR A 276 1.22 1.14 6.80
N TYR A 277 0.49 0.08 6.39
CA TYR A 277 -0.84 0.23 5.80
C TYR A 277 -1.83 0.90 6.76
N PHE A 278 -1.97 0.40 7.99
CA PHE A 278 -2.93 0.98 8.93
C PHE A 278 -2.58 2.42 9.33
N LEU A 279 -1.29 2.77 9.38
CA LEU A 279 -0.86 4.15 9.59
C LEU A 279 -1.21 5.05 8.40
N PHE A 280 -1.05 4.58 7.17
CA PHE A 280 -1.47 5.32 5.97
C PHE A 280 -3.00 5.52 5.95
N HIS A 281 -3.76 4.42 6.00
CA HIS A 281 -5.22 4.42 5.94
C HIS A 281 -5.85 5.23 7.08
N GLY A 282 -5.35 5.05 8.32
CA GLY A 282 -5.87 5.78 9.48
C GLY A 282 -5.54 7.28 9.44
N LEU A 283 -4.35 7.67 8.96
CA LEU A 283 -4.01 9.09 8.81
C LEU A 283 -4.79 9.77 7.68
N ASP A 284 -5.09 9.06 6.59
CA ASP A 284 -5.95 9.58 5.52
C ASP A 284 -7.38 9.81 6.02
N GLN A 285 -8.00 8.82 6.68
CA GLN A 285 -9.31 8.98 7.32
C GLN A 285 -9.34 10.14 8.32
N TYR A 286 -8.28 10.31 9.12
CA TYR A 286 -8.20 11.40 10.10
C TYR A 286 -7.97 12.78 9.45
N GLU A 287 -7.13 12.88 8.41
CA GLU A 287 -6.96 14.12 7.63
C GLU A 287 -8.26 14.48 6.86
N HIS A 288 -9.06 13.49 6.47
CA HIS A 288 -10.40 13.67 5.90
C HIS A 288 -11.42 14.18 6.94
N ALA A 289 -11.54 13.52 8.09
CA ALA A 289 -12.48 13.92 9.15
C ALA A 289 -12.19 15.34 9.68
N LEU A 290 -10.92 15.68 9.88
CA LEU A 290 -10.52 17.06 10.23
C LEU A 290 -10.90 18.07 9.12
N SER A 291 -10.87 17.65 7.85
CA SER A 291 -11.30 18.49 6.73
C SER A 291 -12.81 18.68 6.67
N GLU A 292 -13.61 17.66 7.03
CA GLU A 292 -15.07 17.76 7.19
C GLU A 292 -15.45 18.75 8.32
N GLU A 293 -14.66 18.82 9.40
CA GLU A 293 -14.84 19.77 10.52
C GLU A 293 -14.17 21.15 10.32
N GLU A 294 -13.59 21.42 9.13
CA GLU A 294 -12.75 22.60 8.78
C GLU A 294 -11.46 22.81 9.63
N ILE A 295 -11.13 21.85 10.51
CA ILE A 295 -9.99 21.87 11.43
C ILE A 295 -8.67 21.67 10.66
N PRO A 296 -7.63 22.48 10.90
CA PRO A 296 -6.31 22.23 10.33
C PRO A 296 -5.66 20.97 10.94
N PRO A 297 -5.13 20.02 10.14
CA PRO A 297 -4.25 19.00 10.68
C PRO A 297 -2.98 19.65 11.27
N ASN A 298 -2.64 19.28 12.51
CA ASN A 298 -1.42 19.75 13.17
C ASN A 298 -0.17 18.95 12.73
N PHE A 299 -0.38 17.87 11.98
CA PHE A 299 0.56 16.87 11.47
C PHE A 299 0.66 16.91 9.93
N SER A 300 1.45 16.02 9.35
CA SER A 300 1.50 15.77 7.90
C SER A 300 1.56 14.27 7.66
N THR A 301 0.56 13.70 6.97
CA THR A 301 0.48 12.26 6.64
C THR A 301 1.76 11.76 5.98
N GLU A 302 2.26 12.48 4.97
CA GLU A 302 3.52 12.18 4.29
C GLU A 302 4.74 12.22 5.24
N HIS A 303 4.79 13.20 6.17
CA HIS A 303 5.88 13.29 7.14
C HIS A 303 5.84 12.12 8.13
N LEU A 304 4.66 11.77 8.66
CA LEU A 304 4.53 10.70 9.66
C LEU A 304 4.87 9.33 9.07
N LEU A 305 4.50 9.07 7.81
CA LEU A 305 4.89 7.84 7.10
C LEU A 305 6.40 7.80 6.83
N ASN A 306 7.01 8.91 6.41
CA ASN A 306 8.47 9.00 6.28
C ASN A 306 9.20 8.84 7.64
N ASP A 307 8.62 9.33 8.73
CA ASP A 307 9.17 9.22 10.10
C ASP A 307 9.05 7.78 10.62
N PHE A 308 7.90 7.13 10.44
CA PHE A 308 7.73 5.69 10.68
C PHE A 308 8.80 4.88 9.95
N ILE A 309 8.92 5.01 8.62
CA ILE A 309 9.93 4.27 7.82
C ILE A 309 11.35 4.54 8.34
N ARG A 310 11.68 5.79 8.70
CA ARG A 310 13.00 6.16 9.25
C ARG A 310 13.32 5.54 10.61
N ARG A 311 12.31 5.14 11.38
CA ARG A 311 12.44 4.46 12.68
C ARG A 311 12.48 2.93 12.55
N GLN A 312 12.26 2.36 11.36
CA GLN A 312 12.27 0.91 11.15
C GLN A 312 13.70 0.34 10.93
N PRO A 313 14.01 -0.86 11.45
CA PRO A 313 15.34 -1.50 11.29
C PRO A 313 15.84 -1.62 9.84
N PHE A 314 14.93 -1.73 8.86
CA PHE A 314 15.24 -1.76 7.42
C PHE A 314 16.21 -0.65 6.99
N VAL A 315 16.07 0.57 7.53
CA VAL A 315 16.85 1.72 7.06
C VAL A 315 18.34 1.57 7.40
N ASP A 316 18.67 0.94 8.53
CA ASP A 316 20.05 0.61 8.87
C ASP A 316 20.49 -0.73 8.27
N MET A 317 19.60 -1.71 8.14
CA MET A 317 19.89 -2.96 7.44
C MET A 317 20.26 -2.72 5.97
N VAL A 318 19.59 -1.82 5.24
CA VAL A 318 19.93 -1.44 3.85
C VAL A 318 21.23 -0.66 3.75
N ARG A 319 21.59 0.14 4.77
CA ARG A 319 22.91 0.80 4.82
C ARG A 319 24.05 -0.20 4.98
N GLN A 320 23.81 -1.33 5.65
CA GLN A 320 24.82 -2.34 5.98
C GLN A 320 24.88 -3.49 4.95
N ASN A 321 23.74 -4.03 4.53
CA ASN A 321 23.64 -5.11 3.55
C ASN A 321 22.34 -5.02 2.72
N PRO A 322 22.35 -4.29 1.58
CA PRO A 322 21.19 -4.20 0.69
C PRO A 322 20.95 -5.47 -0.14
N VAL A 323 21.93 -6.38 -0.25
CA VAL A 323 21.83 -7.56 -1.13
C VAL A 323 21.01 -8.69 -0.49
N SER A 324 20.92 -8.72 0.85
CA SER A 324 20.16 -9.73 1.60
C SER A 324 18.70 -9.35 1.89
N GLN A 325 18.14 -8.34 1.21
CA GLN A 325 16.75 -7.93 1.45
C GLN A 325 15.76 -8.91 0.80
N PRO A 326 14.72 -9.41 1.50
CA PRO A 326 13.74 -10.33 0.91
C PRO A 326 13.05 -9.77 -0.34
N LEU A 327 12.78 -8.46 -0.40
CA LEU A 327 12.26 -7.79 -1.62
C LEU A 327 13.25 -7.89 -2.79
N ARG A 328 14.53 -7.56 -2.59
CA ARG A 328 15.58 -7.65 -3.61
C ARG A 328 15.75 -9.09 -4.12
N LEU A 329 15.79 -10.04 -3.19
CA LEU A 329 15.93 -11.46 -3.46
C LEU A 329 14.69 -12.02 -4.18
N CYS A 330 13.48 -11.57 -3.82
CA CYS A 330 12.24 -11.92 -4.52
C CYS A 330 12.26 -11.40 -5.96
N VAL A 331 12.58 -10.12 -6.20
CA VAL A 331 12.64 -9.52 -7.54
C VAL A 331 13.70 -10.20 -8.42
N ALA A 332 14.88 -10.51 -7.86
CA ALA A 332 15.92 -11.26 -8.56
C ALA A 332 15.46 -12.68 -8.92
N TRP A 333 14.83 -13.39 -7.99
CA TRP A 333 14.27 -14.73 -8.21
C TRP A 333 13.14 -14.73 -9.25
N CYS A 334 12.22 -13.75 -9.20
CA CYS A 334 11.19 -13.58 -10.24
C CYS A 334 11.80 -13.35 -11.62
N SER A 335 12.85 -12.52 -11.70
CA SER A 335 13.59 -12.31 -12.96
C SER A 335 14.19 -13.61 -13.49
N GLU A 336 14.85 -14.41 -12.64
CA GLU A 336 15.40 -15.71 -13.03
C GLU A 336 14.30 -16.67 -13.53
N GLN A 337 13.21 -16.83 -12.78
CA GLN A 337 12.15 -17.78 -13.14
C GLN A 337 11.35 -17.37 -14.37
N LEU A 338 11.17 -16.08 -14.63
CA LEU A 338 10.54 -15.63 -15.88
C LEU A 338 11.43 -15.88 -17.11
N HIS A 339 12.76 -15.75 -16.99
CA HIS A 339 13.69 -16.13 -18.06
C HIS A 339 13.69 -17.64 -18.36
N ASN A 340 13.33 -18.48 -17.39
CA ASN A 340 13.19 -19.94 -17.60
C ASN A 340 11.94 -20.31 -18.43
N ASN A 341 11.04 -19.36 -18.72
CA ASN A 341 9.83 -19.52 -19.55
C ASN A 341 8.99 -20.77 -19.20
N HIS A 342 8.62 -20.86 -17.92
CA HIS A 342 7.76 -21.94 -17.40
C HIS A 342 6.40 -22.00 -18.10
N PRO A 343 5.69 -23.16 -18.11
CA PRO A 343 4.32 -23.22 -18.62
C PRO A 343 3.40 -22.24 -17.89
N VAL A 344 2.75 -21.34 -18.63
CA VAL A 344 1.88 -20.30 -18.07
C VAL A 344 0.70 -20.90 -17.33
N ALA A 345 0.53 -20.51 -16.06
CA ALA A 345 -0.63 -20.86 -15.27
C ALA A 345 -1.90 -20.16 -15.78
N LEU A 346 -3.03 -20.86 -15.68
CA LEU A 346 -4.35 -20.49 -16.22
C LEU A 346 -4.38 -20.37 -17.76
N GLN A 347 -5.43 -20.93 -18.36
CA GLN A 347 -5.66 -20.80 -19.80
C GLN A 347 -6.00 -19.35 -20.16
N ASP A 348 -5.72 -18.94 -21.40
CA ASP A 348 -6.16 -17.63 -21.85
C ASP A 348 -7.68 -17.63 -22.10
N SER A 349 -8.34 -16.52 -21.76
CA SER A 349 -9.81 -16.42 -21.75
C SER A 349 -10.31 -15.45 -22.82
N LEU A 350 -10.98 -16.00 -23.83
CA LEU A 350 -11.58 -15.21 -24.92
C LEU A 350 -12.77 -14.33 -24.47
N ALA A 351 -13.19 -14.39 -23.20
CA ALA A 351 -14.26 -13.58 -22.63
C ALA A 351 -13.86 -12.11 -22.32
N GLN A 352 -12.57 -11.77 -22.48
CA GLN A 352 -12.04 -10.43 -22.17
C GLN A 352 -12.48 -9.38 -23.21
N SER A 353 -13.57 -8.67 -22.94
CA SER A 353 -14.03 -7.54 -23.75
C SER A 353 -13.23 -6.24 -23.51
N ASN A 354 -12.62 -6.11 -22.33
CA ASN A 354 -12.01 -4.86 -21.85
C ASN A 354 -10.50 -4.99 -21.60
N LEU A 355 -9.75 -3.99 -22.06
CA LEU A 355 -8.33 -3.74 -21.82
C LEU A 355 -7.94 -3.92 -20.34
N LYS A 356 -8.71 -3.33 -19.42
CA LYS A 356 -8.45 -3.35 -17.97
C LYS A 356 -8.53 -4.77 -17.38
N MET A 357 -9.53 -5.55 -17.82
CA MET A 357 -9.69 -6.95 -17.41
C MET A 357 -8.56 -7.85 -17.94
N ARG A 358 -8.09 -7.61 -19.17
CA ARG A 358 -6.91 -8.33 -19.69
C ARG A 358 -5.66 -8.02 -18.89
N HIS A 359 -5.38 -6.74 -18.59
CA HIS A 359 -4.26 -6.37 -17.72
C HIS A 359 -4.34 -7.11 -16.37
N TRP A 360 -5.51 -7.14 -15.74
CA TRP A 360 -5.71 -7.88 -14.48
C TRP A 360 -5.46 -9.39 -14.66
N TRP A 361 -6.01 -10.02 -15.69
CA TRP A 361 -5.78 -11.45 -16.00
C TRP A 361 -4.30 -11.77 -16.21
N ASP A 362 -3.59 -10.97 -16.99
CA ASP A 362 -2.15 -11.19 -17.28
C ASP A 362 -1.28 -11.05 -16.01
N ASN A 363 -1.61 -10.13 -15.10
CA ASN A 363 -0.96 -10.04 -13.78
C ASN A 363 -1.23 -11.30 -12.92
N ILE A 364 -2.48 -11.76 -12.87
CA ILE A 364 -2.87 -13.00 -12.17
C ILE A 364 -2.08 -14.20 -12.71
N ARG A 365 -1.92 -14.31 -14.03
CA ARG A 365 -1.18 -15.41 -14.68
C ARG A 365 0.31 -15.38 -14.37
N ILE A 366 0.93 -14.21 -14.36
CA ILE A 366 2.33 -14.03 -13.93
C ILE A 366 2.49 -14.55 -12.49
N PHE A 367 1.63 -14.09 -11.57
CA PHE A 367 1.65 -14.54 -10.18
C PHE A 367 1.40 -16.05 -10.04
N CYS A 368 0.35 -16.60 -10.65
CA CYS A 368 0.04 -18.03 -10.52
C CYS A 368 1.15 -18.92 -11.11
N THR A 369 1.83 -18.46 -12.16
CA THR A 369 2.98 -19.16 -12.74
C THR A 369 4.15 -19.17 -11.75
N LEU A 370 4.52 -18.00 -11.23
CA LEU A 370 5.60 -17.87 -10.24
C LEU A 370 5.28 -18.62 -8.94
N TRP A 371 4.06 -18.50 -8.42
CA TRP A 371 3.61 -19.18 -7.21
C TRP A 371 3.60 -20.71 -7.37
N GLY A 372 3.22 -21.22 -8.55
CA GLY A 372 3.35 -22.64 -8.88
C GLY A 372 4.80 -23.14 -8.87
N VAL A 373 5.75 -22.34 -9.36
CA VAL A 373 7.19 -22.64 -9.29
C VAL A 373 7.70 -22.59 -7.85
N LEU A 374 7.34 -21.55 -7.09
CA LEU A 374 7.65 -21.40 -5.66
C LEU A 374 7.15 -22.61 -4.85
N LEU A 375 5.88 -22.99 -5.03
CA LEU A 375 5.27 -24.13 -4.34
C LEU A 375 6.03 -25.43 -4.60
N ASN A 376 6.47 -25.68 -5.84
CA ASN A 376 7.23 -26.88 -6.18
C ASN A 376 8.61 -26.88 -5.50
N LEU A 377 9.27 -25.72 -5.42
CA LEU A 377 10.54 -25.56 -4.68
C LEU A 377 10.36 -25.75 -3.17
N VAL A 378 9.33 -25.14 -2.58
CA VAL A 378 8.97 -25.27 -1.15
C VAL A 378 8.67 -26.74 -0.81
N ARG A 379 7.83 -27.41 -1.61
CA ARG A 379 7.51 -28.85 -1.44
C ARG A 379 8.71 -29.77 -1.59
N ALA A 380 9.71 -29.38 -2.37
CA ALA A 380 10.96 -30.12 -2.53
C ALA A 380 12.01 -29.82 -1.45
N GLY A 381 11.75 -28.89 -0.53
CA GLY A 381 12.70 -28.45 0.51
C GLY A 381 13.75 -27.43 0.04
N TYR A 382 13.57 -26.85 -1.15
CA TYR A 382 14.46 -25.86 -1.77
C TYR A 382 13.79 -24.48 -1.87
N ALA A 383 13.02 -24.08 -0.85
CA ALA A 383 12.40 -22.76 -0.78
C ALA A 383 13.47 -21.66 -0.96
N PRO A 384 13.23 -20.63 -1.81
CA PRO A 384 14.20 -19.55 -2.00
C PRO A 384 14.35 -18.74 -0.72
N GLU A 385 15.54 -18.21 -0.46
CA GLU A 385 15.89 -17.61 0.85
C GLU A 385 14.89 -16.52 1.32
N TRP A 386 14.37 -15.72 0.38
CA TRP A 386 13.38 -14.68 0.67
C TRP A 386 12.06 -15.22 1.23
N TYR A 387 11.65 -16.44 0.86
CA TYR A 387 10.42 -17.08 1.36
C TYR A 387 10.50 -17.30 2.87
N ASN A 388 11.63 -17.82 3.35
CA ASN A 388 11.85 -18.10 4.78
C ASN A 388 12.01 -16.82 5.62
N GLN A 389 12.42 -15.71 5.00
CA GLN A 389 12.67 -14.44 5.67
C GLN A 389 11.48 -13.48 5.64
N CYS A 390 10.62 -13.55 4.60
CA CYS A 390 9.58 -12.56 4.30
C CYS A 390 8.72 -12.21 5.53
N GLU A 391 8.15 -13.21 6.21
CA GLU A 391 7.21 -12.98 7.30
C GLU A 391 7.87 -12.30 8.51
N SER A 392 9.08 -12.77 8.89
CA SER A 392 9.83 -12.19 10.01
C SER A 392 10.44 -10.82 9.70
N ALA A 393 10.57 -10.45 8.43
CA ALA A 393 11.07 -9.15 7.98
C ALA A 393 9.94 -8.13 7.80
N TYR A 394 8.86 -8.51 7.12
CA TYR A 394 7.84 -7.58 6.61
C TYR A 394 6.47 -7.69 7.29
N GLY A 395 6.19 -8.75 8.06
CA GLY A 395 4.88 -8.96 8.67
C GLY A 395 3.75 -9.32 7.69
N ILE A 396 4.12 -9.75 6.48
CA ILE A 396 3.22 -10.22 5.41
C ILE A 396 3.70 -11.56 4.86
N SER A 397 2.79 -12.38 4.33
CA SER A 397 3.12 -13.70 3.80
C SER A 397 4.00 -13.62 2.55
N ALA A 398 4.72 -14.72 2.25
CA ALA A 398 5.51 -14.83 1.03
C ALA A 398 4.64 -14.76 -0.25
N SER A 399 3.36 -15.13 -0.18
CA SER A 399 2.41 -14.94 -1.30
C SER A 399 2.05 -13.46 -1.48
N GLU A 400 1.93 -12.69 -0.40
CA GLU A 400 1.66 -11.24 -0.46
C GLU A 400 2.82 -10.48 -1.13
N LEU A 401 4.06 -10.75 -0.68
CA LEU A 401 5.25 -10.18 -1.32
C LEU A 401 5.32 -10.57 -2.80
N LEU A 402 5.04 -11.84 -3.14
CA LEU A 402 5.11 -12.32 -4.52
C LEU A 402 4.03 -11.71 -5.42
N VAL A 403 2.79 -11.54 -4.94
CA VAL A 403 1.71 -10.94 -5.74
C VAL A 403 1.98 -9.45 -5.97
N THR A 404 2.44 -8.71 -4.95
CA THR A 404 2.82 -7.29 -5.12
C THR A 404 4.01 -7.14 -6.08
N VAL A 405 5.04 -8.00 -6.00
CA VAL A 405 6.15 -8.00 -6.97
C VAL A 405 5.68 -8.39 -8.38
N SER A 406 4.76 -9.35 -8.51
CA SER A 406 4.16 -9.72 -9.79
C SER A 406 3.39 -8.55 -10.42
N TRP A 407 2.68 -7.77 -9.59
CA TRP A 407 1.99 -6.55 -10.02
C TRP A 407 2.95 -5.40 -10.36
N MET A 408 4.09 -5.27 -9.66
CA MET A 408 5.16 -4.33 -10.06
C MET A 408 5.72 -4.68 -11.45
N ILE A 409 5.79 -5.97 -11.80
CA ILE A 409 6.23 -6.46 -13.12
C ILE A 409 5.16 -6.21 -14.19
N GLY A 410 3.89 -6.49 -13.91
CA GLY A 410 2.82 -6.37 -14.89
C GLY A 410 2.28 -4.95 -15.12
N ALA A 411 2.28 -4.07 -14.11
CA ALA A 411 1.61 -2.76 -14.13
C ALA A 411 2.08 -1.76 -15.21
N GLU A 412 3.21 -2.02 -15.87
CA GLU A 412 3.77 -1.15 -16.93
C GLU A 412 3.46 -1.68 -18.37
N THR A 413 2.44 -2.55 -18.54
CA THR A 413 1.91 -2.90 -19.88
C THR A 413 1.24 -1.70 -20.56
N THR A 414 1.85 -1.18 -21.62
CA THR A 414 1.14 -0.31 -22.57
C THR A 414 0.30 -1.13 -23.56
N PRO A 415 -0.65 -0.52 -24.29
CA PRO A 415 -1.42 -1.21 -25.33
C PRO A 415 -0.61 -1.73 -26.52
N ARG A 416 0.72 -1.49 -26.57
CA ARG A 416 1.64 -2.04 -27.57
C ARG A 416 2.36 -3.30 -27.09
N ASP A 417 2.37 -3.55 -25.79
CA ASP A 417 3.10 -4.66 -25.16
C ASP A 417 2.22 -5.90 -24.95
N TYR A 418 1.02 -5.89 -25.55
CA TYR A 418 0.07 -6.99 -25.46
C TYR A 418 0.62 -8.25 -26.14
N ALA A 419 0.79 -9.27 -25.31
CA ALA A 419 1.18 -10.60 -25.71
C ALA A 419 0.17 -11.19 -26.71
N VAL A 420 0.68 -11.80 -27.79
CA VAL A 420 -0.13 -12.58 -28.74
C VAL A 420 -0.23 -14.04 -28.29
N SER A 421 0.67 -14.47 -27.40
CA SER A 421 0.73 -15.82 -26.82
C SER A 421 1.19 -15.78 -25.36
N GLY A 422 1.03 -16.89 -24.63
CA GLY A 422 1.54 -17.00 -23.26
C GLY A 422 3.07 -16.89 -23.14
N GLU A 423 3.81 -17.28 -24.18
CA GLU A 423 5.28 -17.13 -24.22
C GLU A 423 5.70 -15.66 -24.34
N ASP A 424 4.93 -14.84 -25.07
CA ASP A 424 5.14 -13.40 -25.13
C ASP A 424 4.87 -12.73 -23.78
N LEU A 425 3.87 -13.20 -23.02
CA LEU A 425 3.55 -12.67 -21.69
C LEU A 425 4.73 -12.85 -20.72
N LEU A 426 5.26 -14.07 -20.59
CA LEU A 426 6.38 -14.31 -19.66
C LEU A 426 7.67 -13.65 -20.11
N ARG A 427 7.96 -13.59 -21.41
CA ARG A 427 9.12 -12.87 -21.95
C ARG A 427 9.04 -11.37 -21.65
N ASN A 428 7.89 -10.74 -21.91
CA ASN A 428 7.67 -9.32 -21.60
C ASN A 428 7.73 -9.05 -20.08
N ALA A 429 7.32 -10.01 -19.24
CA ALA A 429 7.47 -9.94 -17.79
C ALA A 429 8.94 -10.09 -17.34
N ALA A 430 9.73 -10.96 -17.98
CA ALA A 430 11.14 -11.18 -17.67
C ALA A 430 11.99 -9.90 -17.88
N GLU A 431 11.78 -9.20 -18.99
CA GLU A 431 12.46 -7.92 -19.30
C GLU A 431 12.19 -6.84 -18.24
N ARG A 432 10.99 -6.82 -17.67
CA ARG A 432 10.58 -5.87 -16.62
C ARG A 432 11.07 -6.27 -15.24
N ALA A 433 11.02 -7.56 -14.89
CA ALA A 433 11.64 -8.08 -13.67
C ALA A 433 13.14 -7.78 -13.65
N GLN A 434 13.82 -7.92 -14.79
CA GLN A 434 15.22 -7.52 -14.96
C GLN A 434 15.43 -6.00 -14.81
N SER A 435 14.48 -5.19 -15.28
CA SER A 435 14.52 -3.72 -15.13
C SER A 435 14.32 -3.28 -13.68
N LEU A 436 13.36 -3.89 -12.95
CA LEU A 436 13.17 -3.68 -11.51
C LEU A 436 14.39 -4.12 -10.69
N SER A 437 15.01 -5.24 -11.07
CA SER A 437 16.24 -5.74 -10.46
C SER A 437 17.43 -4.78 -10.63
N GLY A 438 17.39 -3.90 -11.65
CA GLY A 438 18.39 -2.84 -11.87
C GLY A 438 18.20 -1.56 -11.03
N LEU A 439 17.09 -1.39 -10.32
CA LEU A 439 16.82 -0.20 -9.49
C LEU A 439 17.66 -0.16 -8.20
N LYS A 440 17.90 1.02 -7.64
CA LYS A 440 18.52 1.15 -6.30
C LYS A 440 17.56 0.67 -5.20
N GLU A 441 18.09 0.29 -4.04
CA GLU A 441 17.29 -0.25 -2.93
C GLU A 441 16.16 0.68 -2.47
N SER A 442 16.42 1.99 -2.41
CA SER A 442 15.41 2.99 -2.12
C SER A 442 14.35 3.12 -3.22
N GLU A 443 14.75 3.08 -4.49
CA GLU A 443 13.84 3.18 -5.65
C GLU A 443 12.94 1.93 -5.75
N LEU A 444 13.50 0.76 -5.43
CA LEU A 444 12.77 -0.50 -5.39
C LEU A 444 11.78 -0.55 -4.22
N LEU A 445 12.19 -0.14 -3.01
CA LEU A 445 11.28 -0.02 -1.87
C LEU A 445 10.12 0.92 -2.20
N LEU A 446 10.38 2.11 -2.78
CA LEU A 446 9.31 3.06 -3.06
C LEU A 446 8.29 2.50 -4.07
N LYS A 447 8.74 1.88 -5.17
CA LYS A 447 7.82 1.18 -6.08
C LYS A 447 7.06 0.03 -5.40
N PHE A 448 7.64 -0.64 -4.41
CA PHE A 448 6.98 -1.69 -3.63
C PHE A 448 5.93 -1.12 -2.66
N LEU A 449 6.28 -0.12 -1.86
CA LEU A 449 5.35 0.57 -0.95
C LEU A 449 4.18 1.16 -1.72
N ASP A 450 4.45 1.92 -2.78
CA ASP A 450 3.42 2.54 -3.63
C ASP A 450 2.50 1.50 -4.31
N LYS A 451 3.03 0.31 -4.66
CA LYS A 451 2.21 -0.78 -5.23
C LYS A 451 1.45 -1.56 -4.16
N PHE A 452 2.03 -1.77 -2.98
CA PHE A 452 1.35 -2.40 -1.84
C PHE A 452 0.22 -1.51 -1.31
N GLU A 453 0.44 -0.20 -1.25
CA GLU A 453 -0.55 0.83 -0.92
C GLU A 453 -1.73 0.76 -1.89
N TRP A 454 -1.48 0.89 -3.20
CA TRP A 454 -2.51 0.73 -4.24
C TRP A 454 -3.23 -0.62 -4.18
N MET A 455 -2.54 -1.73 -3.91
CA MET A 455 -3.18 -3.06 -3.76
C MET A 455 -4.09 -3.17 -2.52
N ASN A 456 -4.06 -2.20 -1.61
CA ASN A 456 -4.91 -2.13 -0.43
C ASN A 456 -5.81 -0.86 -0.40
N GLU A 457 -5.90 -0.14 -1.52
CA GLU A 457 -6.90 0.90 -1.73
C GLU A 457 -8.27 0.24 -1.98
N LEU A 458 -9.29 0.66 -1.22
CA LEU A 458 -10.68 0.28 -1.42
C LEU A 458 -11.19 0.90 -2.73
N VAL A 459 -11.65 0.09 -3.69
CA VAL A 459 -12.28 0.60 -4.90
C VAL A 459 -13.60 -0.11 -5.22
N ASP A 460 -14.66 0.70 -5.39
CA ASP A 460 -15.95 0.24 -5.90
C ASP A 460 -15.83 -0.25 -7.35
N LEU A 461 -15.96 -1.56 -7.53
CA LEU A 461 -15.94 -2.18 -8.86
C LEU A 461 -17.25 -1.92 -9.62
N GLY A 462 -17.15 -1.69 -10.94
CA GLY A 462 -18.30 -1.69 -11.83
C GLY A 462 -18.93 -3.08 -11.96
N ASP A 463 -20.18 -3.19 -12.42
CA ASP A 463 -20.88 -4.49 -12.45
C ASP A 463 -20.27 -5.50 -13.44
N ASP A 464 -19.72 -5.00 -14.55
CA ASP A 464 -18.85 -5.78 -15.46
C ASP A 464 -17.61 -6.33 -14.72
N GLU A 465 -17.06 -5.56 -13.78
CA GLU A 465 -15.81 -5.87 -13.07
C GLU A 465 -16.06 -6.85 -11.91
N LYS A 466 -17.19 -6.74 -11.19
CA LYS A 466 -17.68 -7.77 -10.24
C LYS A 466 -17.96 -9.10 -10.94
N SER A 467 -18.53 -9.03 -12.14
CA SER A 467 -18.79 -10.22 -12.97
C SER A 467 -17.49 -10.91 -13.41
N PHE A 468 -16.48 -10.12 -13.78
CA PHE A 468 -15.14 -10.61 -14.10
C PHE A 468 -14.41 -11.13 -12.85
N GLU A 469 -14.50 -10.47 -11.70
CA GLU A 469 -13.96 -10.92 -10.41
C GLU A 469 -14.52 -12.29 -10.03
N THR A 470 -15.85 -12.48 -10.15
CA THR A 470 -16.51 -13.77 -9.85
C THR A 470 -15.98 -14.89 -10.74
N PHE A 471 -15.73 -14.61 -12.03
CA PHE A 471 -15.05 -15.55 -12.94
C PHE A 471 -13.60 -15.84 -12.49
N VAL A 472 -12.83 -14.80 -12.18
CA VAL A 472 -11.44 -14.88 -11.70
C VAL A 472 -11.35 -15.75 -10.45
N GLN A 473 -12.17 -15.50 -9.43
CA GLN A 473 -12.19 -16.27 -8.19
C GLN A 473 -12.52 -17.74 -8.43
N SER A 474 -13.48 -18.05 -9.31
CA SER A 474 -13.80 -19.45 -9.66
C SER A 474 -12.60 -20.16 -10.31
N GLN A 475 -11.87 -19.49 -11.22
CA GLN A 475 -10.65 -20.04 -11.83
C GLN A 475 -9.50 -20.21 -10.84
N LEU A 476 -9.32 -19.26 -9.92
CA LEU A 476 -8.30 -19.33 -8.86
C LEU A 476 -8.57 -20.45 -7.86
N ARG A 477 -9.82 -20.59 -7.39
CA ARG A 477 -10.26 -21.67 -6.50
C ARG A 477 -10.06 -23.05 -7.15
N GLN A 478 -10.32 -23.18 -8.46
CA GLN A 478 -10.04 -24.40 -9.22
C GLN A 478 -8.53 -24.68 -9.28
N PHE A 479 -7.74 -23.70 -9.75
CA PHE A 479 -6.28 -23.82 -9.87
C PHE A 479 -5.60 -24.19 -8.54
N LEU A 480 -5.99 -23.55 -7.44
CA LEU A 480 -5.46 -23.84 -6.11
C LEU A 480 -5.84 -25.25 -5.64
N SER A 481 -7.09 -25.67 -5.83
CA SER A 481 -7.58 -27.01 -5.46
C SER A 481 -6.83 -28.11 -6.22
N GLU A 482 -6.64 -27.96 -7.53
CA GLU A 482 -5.89 -28.90 -8.37
C GLU A 482 -4.39 -28.93 -8.02
N THR A 483 -3.79 -27.75 -7.84
CA THR A 483 -2.34 -27.58 -7.62
C THR A 483 -1.92 -28.03 -6.21
N LEU A 484 -2.72 -27.73 -5.18
CA LEU A 484 -2.45 -28.22 -3.83
C LEU A 484 -2.97 -29.64 -3.58
N ARG A 485 -3.97 -30.10 -4.35
CA ARG A 485 -4.74 -31.35 -4.16
C ARG A 485 -5.56 -31.37 -2.87
N ILE A 486 -6.31 -30.30 -2.66
CA ILE A 486 -7.18 -30.07 -1.49
C ILE A 486 -8.62 -29.80 -1.93
N SER A 487 -9.56 -29.97 -1.00
CA SER A 487 -10.86 -29.29 -1.09
C SER A 487 -10.76 -27.98 -0.34
N LEU A 488 -11.09 -26.86 -1.00
CA LEU A 488 -11.29 -25.59 -0.32
C LEU A 488 -12.64 -25.59 0.45
N PRO A 489 -12.77 -24.79 1.52
CA PRO A 489 -14.05 -24.58 2.21
C PRO A 489 -15.17 -24.09 1.29
N TYR A 490 -14.86 -23.16 0.38
CA TYR A 490 -15.73 -22.61 -0.65
C TYR A 490 -15.12 -22.89 -2.04
N PRO A 491 -15.43 -24.05 -2.65
CA PRO A 491 -14.84 -24.45 -3.93
C PRO A 491 -15.28 -23.56 -5.11
N ALA A 492 -14.65 -23.75 -6.27
CA ALA A 492 -15.06 -23.14 -7.53
C ALA A 492 -16.51 -23.51 -7.88
N GLN A 493 -17.27 -22.57 -8.44
CA GLN A 493 -18.66 -22.80 -8.83
C GLN A 493 -18.73 -23.52 -10.19
N SER A 494 -19.47 -24.63 -10.24
CA SER A 494 -19.73 -25.37 -11.47
C SER A 494 -20.45 -24.51 -12.50
N GLN A 495 -19.92 -24.41 -13.72
CA GLN A 495 -20.52 -23.60 -14.81
C GLN A 495 -21.95 -24.04 -15.18
N GLU A 496 -22.35 -25.27 -14.85
CA GLU A 496 -23.72 -25.77 -15.07
C GLU A 496 -24.79 -25.00 -14.26
N SER A 497 -24.44 -24.41 -13.12
CA SER A 497 -25.39 -23.68 -12.26
C SER A 497 -25.89 -22.36 -12.87
N ALA A 498 -25.08 -21.70 -13.71
CA ALA A 498 -25.40 -20.40 -14.30
C ALA A 498 -26.55 -20.45 -15.33
N ALA A 499 -27.02 -21.65 -15.71
CA ALA A 499 -28.06 -21.84 -16.71
C ALA A 499 -29.47 -22.09 -16.14
N THR A 500 -29.69 -22.09 -14.82
CA THR A 500 -30.97 -22.56 -14.24
C THR A 500 -31.43 -21.87 -12.94
N GLU A 501 -31.42 -20.53 -12.90
CA GLU A 501 -32.34 -19.78 -12.02
C GLU A 501 -33.19 -18.77 -12.83
N PRO A 502 -34.47 -19.07 -13.10
CA PRO A 502 -35.39 -18.14 -13.75
C PRO A 502 -36.10 -17.25 -12.72
N ASN A 503 -35.86 -15.93 -12.80
CA ASN A 503 -36.69 -14.84 -12.27
C ASN A 503 -37.38 -15.06 -10.91
N ARG A 504 -36.75 -14.60 -9.83
CA ARG A 504 -37.46 -14.17 -8.62
C ARG A 504 -37.35 -12.65 -8.40
N PHE A 505 -37.97 -11.91 -9.32
CA PHE A 505 -38.31 -10.51 -9.06
C PHE A 505 -39.48 -10.48 -8.07
N ASP A 506 -39.23 -10.11 -6.81
CA ASP A 506 -40.30 -9.72 -5.90
C ASP A 506 -40.88 -8.38 -6.37
N THR A 507 -42.18 -8.37 -6.67
CA THR A 507 -42.86 -7.23 -7.29
C THR A 507 -43.04 -6.07 -6.31
N PHE A 508 -42.35 -4.95 -6.56
CA PHE A 508 -42.72 -3.65 -6.02
C PHE A 508 -43.34 -2.78 -7.12
N GLU A 509 -44.64 -2.50 -6.97
CA GLU A 509 -45.35 -1.58 -7.85
C GLU A 509 -44.90 -0.14 -7.57
N PHE A 510 -44.29 0.51 -8.56
CA PHE A 510 -44.30 1.97 -8.66
C PHE A 510 -44.94 2.37 -9.99
N ASN A 511 -45.93 3.26 -9.90
CA ASN A 511 -46.69 3.70 -11.07
C ASN A 511 -45.80 4.45 -12.06
N ASN A 512 -46.05 4.23 -13.36
CA ASN A 512 -45.55 5.11 -14.40
C ASN A 512 -46.04 6.54 -14.13
N ASP A 513 -45.12 7.52 -14.19
CA ASP A 513 -45.49 8.82 -14.74
C ASP A 513 -44.27 9.53 -15.37
N PHE A 514 -44.51 10.11 -16.55
CA PHE A 514 -43.64 11.00 -17.33
C PHE A 514 -42.17 10.62 -17.66
N GLY A 515 -41.98 10.24 -18.92
CA GLY A 515 -41.32 11.20 -19.83
C GLY A 515 -39.92 10.89 -20.37
N PHE A 516 -39.80 9.94 -21.29
CA PHE A 516 -38.62 9.85 -22.17
C PHE A 516 -38.48 11.11 -23.04
N VAL A 517 -37.31 11.77 -23.00
CA VAL A 517 -36.82 12.63 -24.09
C VAL A 517 -35.38 12.23 -24.38
N SER A 518 -35.19 11.45 -25.45
CA SER A 518 -33.85 11.18 -25.99
C SER A 518 -33.43 12.30 -26.93
N VAL A 519 -32.20 12.80 -26.75
CA VAL A 519 -31.52 13.69 -27.70
C VAL A 519 -30.17 13.07 -28.02
N ASN A 520 -30.06 12.47 -29.20
CA ASN A 520 -28.80 11.92 -29.70
C ASN A 520 -27.87 13.05 -30.18
N GLY A 521 -26.57 12.86 -29.95
CA GLY A 521 -25.53 13.29 -30.89
C GLY A 521 -24.86 14.64 -30.63
N VAL A 522 -23.72 14.58 -29.93
CA VAL A 522 -22.53 15.38 -30.26
C VAL A 522 -21.33 14.46 -30.16
N ASP A 523 -20.59 14.26 -31.27
CA ASP A 523 -19.28 13.60 -31.24
C ASP A 523 -18.29 14.47 -30.45
N VAL A 524 -17.63 13.89 -29.44
CA VAL A 524 -16.48 14.52 -28.77
C VAL A 524 -15.24 13.67 -29.05
N SER A 525 -14.20 14.30 -29.57
CA SER A 525 -13.02 13.63 -30.11
C SER A 525 -12.20 12.91 -29.04
N VAL A 526 -11.83 11.66 -29.32
CA VAL A 526 -10.84 10.90 -28.55
C VAL A 526 -9.48 11.61 -28.56
N ASN A 527 -9.07 12.13 -27.41
CA ASN A 527 -7.69 12.30 -26.95
C ASN A 527 -7.72 12.59 -25.43
N ASP A 528 -6.58 12.44 -24.76
CA ASP A 528 -6.39 12.65 -23.31
C ASP A 528 -7.30 11.80 -22.39
N VAL A 529 -7.13 10.48 -22.47
CA VAL A 529 -7.48 9.58 -21.36
C VAL A 529 -6.36 9.66 -20.31
N ASP A 530 -6.70 9.99 -19.07
CA ASP A 530 -5.73 9.95 -17.98
C ASP A 530 -5.52 8.52 -17.46
N TYR A 531 -4.27 8.14 -17.25
CA TYR A 531 -3.86 6.77 -16.91
C TYR A 531 -3.89 6.50 -15.40
N SER A 532 -4.40 7.46 -14.61
CA SER A 532 -4.60 7.38 -13.16
C SER A 532 -5.78 6.48 -12.76
N ALA A 533 -6.77 6.31 -13.63
CA ALA A 533 -8.07 5.68 -13.32
C ALA A 533 -8.08 4.12 -13.39
N MET A 534 -7.01 3.45 -12.92
CA MET A 534 -7.03 2.00 -12.71
C MET A 534 -7.58 1.67 -11.32
N ALA A 535 -8.83 1.18 -11.25
CA ALA A 535 -9.33 0.54 -10.03
C ALA A 535 -8.40 -0.60 -9.60
N SER A 536 -8.10 -0.64 -8.31
CA SER A 536 -7.38 -1.74 -7.71
C SER A 536 -8.30 -2.94 -7.51
N PRO A 537 -7.88 -4.17 -7.83
CA PRO A 537 -8.49 -5.35 -7.25
C PRO A 537 -8.02 -5.43 -5.79
N SER A 538 -8.87 -4.95 -4.86
CA SER A 538 -8.58 -4.81 -3.43
C SER A 538 -8.03 -6.12 -2.85
N ALA A 539 -6.71 -6.24 -2.70
CA ALA A 539 -6.04 -7.54 -2.65
C ALA A 539 -6.01 -8.17 -1.26
N PHE A 540 -5.84 -7.35 -0.21
CA PHE A 540 -5.66 -7.84 1.17
C PHE A 540 -6.40 -7.03 2.25
N PHE A 541 -7.11 -5.97 1.87
CA PHE A 541 -7.90 -5.09 2.74
C PHE A 541 -9.06 -4.46 1.97
N GLY A 542 -10.10 -5.24 1.67
CA GLY A 542 -11.35 -4.72 1.12
C GLY A 542 -12.52 -5.67 1.32
N PRO A 543 -13.77 -5.20 1.14
CA PRO A 543 -14.91 -6.08 1.07
C PRO A 543 -14.93 -6.77 -0.31
N GLY A 544 -14.89 -8.10 -0.32
CA GLY A 544 -15.54 -8.83 -1.41
C GLY A 544 -16.99 -8.35 -1.48
N SER A 545 -17.45 -7.93 -2.67
CA SER A 545 -18.63 -7.06 -2.77
C SER A 545 -19.85 -7.63 -2.05
N GLY A 546 -20.48 -6.85 -1.18
CA GLY A 546 -21.64 -7.28 -0.39
C GLY A 546 -22.76 -7.85 -1.26
N ARG A 547 -23.28 -9.01 -0.85
CA ARG A 547 -24.46 -9.66 -1.43
C ARG A 547 -25.75 -9.08 -0.85
#